data_AF-A0A293NL01-F1
#
_entry.id   AF-A0A293NL01-F1
#
_cell.length_a   1.000
_cell.length_b   1.000
_cell.length_c   1.000
_cell.angle_alpha   90.00
_cell.angle_beta   90.00
_cell.angle_gamma   90.00
#
_symmetry.space_group_name_H-M   'P 1'
#
loop_
_entity.id
_entity.type
_entity.pdbx_description
1 polymer ?
#
loop_
_entity_poly.entity_id
_entity_poly.type
_entity_poly.pdbx_seq_one_letter_code
_entity_poly.pdbx_strand_id
1 'polypeptide(L)'
;MNDPNDTPLWLFSLEFYAHDHVSECLLAIQDSSKANVNIILYLLWLASNFKQLSKTEIFSIINSTENWTQNVVIQIREVRRYLKLMLRSALKLPILSFKDKVKELEIQAEKIEQMFLYQLEIESPFGMPVNDAIIAGRENLRSYEQLLQRPFPPERFNCLLNAFQDKLDAL
;
A
#
# COMPACT_ATOMS: atom_id res chain seq x y z
N MET A 1 5.85 -16.59 -16.30
CA MET A 1 7.19 -16.50 -15.71
C MET A 1 7.07 -15.51 -14.58
N ASN A 2 7.33 -15.92 -13.33
CA ASN A 2 7.37 -14.99 -12.21
C ASN A 2 8.57 -14.06 -12.42
N ASP A 3 8.36 -12.75 -12.24
CA ASP A 3 9.44 -11.77 -12.28
C ASP A 3 10.36 -12.06 -11.08
N PRO A 4 11.69 -12.15 -11.25
CA PRO A 4 12.61 -12.40 -10.13
C PRO A 4 12.49 -11.36 -8.99
N ASN A 5 11.84 -10.22 -9.26
CA ASN A 5 11.55 -9.18 -8.27
C ASN A 5 10.16 -9.33 -7.60
N ASP A 6 9.44 -10.43 -7.84
CA ASP A 6 8.18 -10.74 -7.15
C ASP A 6 8.46 -11.23 -5.72
N THR A 7 8.67 -10.29 -4.81
CA THR A 7 8.87 -10.59 -3.38
C THR A 7 7.59 -11.17 -2.76
N PRO A 8 7.68 -11.94 -1.64
CA PRO A 8 6.52 -12.38 -0.88
C PRO A 8 5.54 -11.25 -0.52
N LEU A 9 6.07 -10.07 -0.18
CA LEU A 9 5.28 -8.87 0.05
C LEU A 9 4.53 -8.43 -1.22
N TRP A 10 5.20 -8.39 -2.37
CA TRP A 10 4.57 -8.00 -3.63
C TRP A 10 3.46 -8.97 -4.04
N LEU A 11 3.69 -10.28 -3.90
CA LEU A 11 2.69 -11.30 -4.19
C LEU A 11 1.48 -11.19 -3.25
N PHE A 12 1.72 -10.99 -1.95
CA PHE A 12 0.66 -10.70 -0.99
C PHE A 12 -0.15 -9.47 -1.39
N SER A 13 0.54 -8.38 -1.75
CA SER A 13 -0.09 -7.12 -2.17
C SER A 13 -0.97 -7.30 -3.38
N LEU A 14 -0.50 -8.01 -4.42
CA LEU A 14 -1.29 -8.29 -5.62
C LEU A 14 -2.56 -9.07 -5.31
N GLU A 15 -2.44 -10.12 -4.50
CA GLU A 15 -3.56 -10.98 -4.15
C GLU A 15 -4.57 -10.24 -3.26
N PHE A 16 -4.09 -9.52 -2.24
CA PHE A 16 -4.95 -8.75 -1.34
C PHE A 16 -5.64 -7.60 -2.06
N TYR A 17 -4.93 -6.88 -2.94
CA TYR A 17 -5.50 -5.78 -3.72
C TYR A 17 -6.57 -6.27 -4.72
N ALA A 18 -6.46 -7.50 -5.20
CA ALA A 18 -7.43 -8.13 -6.08
C ALA A 18 -8.71 -8.60 -5.36
N HIS A 19 -8.69 -8.68 -4.03
CA HIS A 19 -9.88 -9.03 -3.25
C HIS A 19 -10.97 -7.96 -3.38
N ASP A 20 -12.23 -8.39 -3.36
CA ASP A 20 -13.38 -7.52 -3.52
C ASP A 20 -13.33 -6.34 -2.54
N HIS A 21 -13.61 -5.14 -3.08
CA HIS A 21 -13.65 -3.85 -2.37
C HIS A 21 -12.30 -3.31 -1.84
N VAL A 22 -11.22 -4.10 -1.78
CA VAL A 22 -9.94 -3.66 -1.22
C VAL A 22 -9.37 -2.47 -1.98
N SER A 23 -9.34 -2.53 -3.32
CA SER A 23 -8.87 -1.42 -4.14
C SER A 23 -9.61 -0.11 -3.86
N GLU A 24 -10.94 -0.16 -3.74
CA GLU A 24 -11.76 1.02 -3.44
C GLU A 24 -11.47 1.57 -2.04
N CYS A 25 -11.31 0.68 -1.06
CA CYS A 25 -11.02 1.05 0.32
C CYS A 25 -9.64 1.68 0.48
N LEU A 26 -8.61 1.12 -0.15
CA LEU A 26 -7.25 1.68 -0.17
C LEU A 26 -7.21 3.05 -0.86
N LEU A 27 -7.89 3.18 -2.02
CA LEU A 27 -7.96 4.47 -2.73
C LEU A 27 -8.66 5.54 -1.90
N ALA A 28 -9.76 5.20 -1.23
CA ALA A 28 -10.48 6.15 -0.37
C ALA A 28 -9.60 6.61 0.80
N ILE A 29 -8.91 5.69 1.46
CA ILE A 29 -7.97 6.00 2.57
C ILE A 29 -6.80 6.85 2.09
N GLN A 30 -6.23 6.53 0.91
CA GLN A 30 -5.16 7.33 0.32
C GLN A 30 -5.63 8.77 0.05
N ASP A 31 -6.83 8.95 -0.49
CA ASP A 31 -7.31 10.27 -0.87
C ASP A 31 -7.70 11.13 0.34
N SER A 32 -8.37 10.55 1.33
CA SER A 32 -8.82 11.24 2.54
C SER A 32 -7.68 11.50 3.54
N SER A 33 -6.84 10.48 3.75
CA SER A 33 -5.89 10.47 4.86
C SER A 33 -4.44 10.69 4.39
N LYS A 34 -4.21 10.76 3.07
CA LYS A 34 -2.87 10.81 2.45
C LYS A 34 -1.97 9.66 2.87
N ALA A 35 -2.58 8.53 3.21
CA ALA A 35 -1.85 7.33 3.56
C ALA A 35 -1.11 6.78 2.34
N ASN A 36 0.06 6.20 2.60
CA ASN A 36 0.80 5.46 1.60
C ASN A 36 0.25 4.02 1.55
N VAL A 37 -0.36 3.66 0.42
CA VAL A 37 -0.94 2.33 0.21
C VAL A 37 0.10 1.22 0.37
N ASN A 38 1.36 1.43 -0.06
CA ASN A 38 2.42 0.42 0.09
C ASN A 38 2.76 0.15 1.56
N ILE A 39 2.70 1.16 2.42
CA ILE A 39 2.88 0.98 3.88
C ILE A 39 1.70 0.21 4.46
N ILE A 40 0.46 0.52 4.08
CA ILE A 40 -0.73 -0.22 4.55
C ILE A 40 -0.60 -1.71 4.21
N LEU A 41 -0.27 -2.02 2.96
CA LEU A 41 -0.10 -3.39 2.48
C LEU A 41 1.03 -4.10 3.22
N TYR A 42 2.15 -3.42 3.45
CA TYR A 42 3.27 -3.96 4.23
C TYR A 42 2.90 -4.27 5.68
N LEU A 43 2.17 -3.39 6.36
CA LEU A 43 1.73 -3.59 7.73
C LEU A 43 0.75 -4.77 7.87
N LEU A 44 -0.11 -4.99 6.88
CA LEU A 44 -1.01 -6.14 6.82
C LEU A 44 -0.26 -7.44 6.49
N TRP A 45 0.75 -7.38 5.63
CA TRP A 45 1.62 -8.53 5.37
C TRP A 45 2.42 -8.93 6.62
N LEU A 46 2.98 -7.99 7.38
CA LEU A 46 3.62 -8.32 8.65
C LEU A 46 2.62 -8.93 9.64
N ALA A 47 1.41 -8.39 9.71
CA ALA A 47 0.34 -8.95 10.54
C ALA A 47 -0.04 -10.38 10.13
N SER A 48 -0.07 -10.71 8.84
CA SER A 48 -0.33 -12.09 8.36
C SER A 48 0.78 -13.06 8.75
N ASN A 49 1.97 -12.55 9.05
CA ASN A 49 3.09 -13.28 9.63
C ASN A 49 3.13 -13.20 11.16
N PHE A 50 1.99 -12.86 11.79
CA PHE A 50 1.82 -12.77 13.24
C PHE A 50 2.71 -11.73 13.93
N LYS A 51 2.99 -10.61 13.25
CA LYS A 51 3.83 -9.52 13.78
C LYS A 51 3.03 -8.25 14.07
N GLN A 52 3.12 -7.79 15.31
CA GLN A 52 2.63 -6.49 15.73
C GLN A 52 3.80 -5.53 15.94
N LEU A 53 3.73 -4.36 15.32
CA LEU A 53 4.79 -3.36 15.35
C LEU A 53 4.51 -2.32 16.42
N SER A 54 5.58 -1.80 17.00
CA SER A 54 5.56 -0.60 17.82
C SER A 54 5.38 0.65 16.94
N LYS A 55 4.85 1.72 17.56
CA LYS A 55 4.72 3.02 16.90
C LYS A 55 6.07 3.58 16.41
N THR A 56 7.16 3.29 17.11
CA THR A 56 8.52 3.71 16.72
C THR A 56 9.02 3.00 15.47
N GLU A 57 8.73 1.71 15.32
CA GLU A 57 9.09 0.94 14.11
C GLU A 57 8.30 1.45 12.90
N ILE A 58 6.99 1.67 13.06
CA ILE A 58 6.15 2.23 11.98
C ILE A 58 6.64 3.62 11.58
N PHE A 59 7.04 4.46 12.54
CA PHE A 59 7.62 5.76 12.23
C PHE A 59 8.94 5.64 11.44
N SER A 60 9.80 4.68 11.79
CA SER A 60 11.03 4.39 11.03
C SER A 60 10.71 3.98 9.59
N ILE A 61 9.72 3.11 9.40
CA ILE A 61 9.25 2.65 8.09
C ILE A 61 8.79 3.85 7.24
N ILE A 62 7.93 4.74 7.80
CA ILE A 62 7.46 5.94 7.10
C ILE A 62 8.64 6.79 6.61
N ASN A 63 9.57 7.11 7.50
CA ASN A 63 10.72 7.96 7.15
C ASN A 63 11.62 7.32 6.10
N SER A 64 11.80 6.00 6.16
CA SER A 64 12.65 5.26 5.23
C SER A 64 12.12 5.29 3.79
N THR A 65 10.80 5.35 3.61
CA THR A 65 10.17 5.39 2.27
C THR A 65 9.87 6.80 1.78
N GLU A 66 9.77 7.79 2.69
CA GLU A 66 9.25 9.12 2.39
C GLU A 66 9.91 9.78 1.18
N ASN A 67 11.25 9.72 1.08
CA ASN A 67 11.96 10.34 -0.04
C ASN A 67 11.54 9.76 -1.39
N TRP A 68 11.42 8.43 -1.49
CA TRP A 68 10.98 7.76 -2.72
C TRP A 68 9.49 8.06 -3.00
N THR A 69 8.63 7.94 -1.99
CA THR A 69 7.20 8.19 -2.14
C THR A 69 6.93 9.61 -2.66
N GLN A 70 7.55 10.63 -2.06
CA GLN A 70 7.31 12.04 -2.39
C GLN A 70 7.88 12.46 -3.74
N ASN A 71 9.09 12.01 -4.06
CA ASN A 71 9.80 12.47 -5.26
C ASN A 71 9.54 11.60 -6.50
N VAL A 72 9.01 10.38 -6.33
CA VAL A 72 8.78 9.45 -7.44
C VAL A 72 7.31 9.06 -7.55
N VAL A 73 6.79 8.31 -6.58
CA VAL A 73 5.43 7.72 -6.66
C VAL A 73 4.37 8.81 -6.79
N ILE A 74 4.41 9.82 -5.91
CA ILE A 74 3.44 10.93 -5.93
C ILE A 74 3.57 11.74 -7.23
N GLN A 75 4.78 12.01 -7.71
CA GLN A 75 4.98 12.79 -8.94
C GLN A 75 4.40 12.08 -10.17
N ILE A 76 4.63 10.78 -10.30
CA ILE A 76 4.05 9.98 -11.40
C ILE A 76 2.52 9.94 -11.30
N ARG A 77 1.98 9.78 -10.09
CA ARG A 77 0.55 9.78 -9.83
C ARG A 77 -0.12 11.11 -10.22
N GLU A 78 0.50 12.23 -9.91
CA GLU A 78 0.00 13.55 -10.30
C GLU A 78 0.02 13.75 -11.82
N VAL A 79 1.08 13.30 -12.53
CA VAL A 79 1.09 13.27 -14.00
C VAL A 79 -0.08 12.45 -14.54
N ARG A 80 -0.31 11.23 -14.00
CA ARG A 80 -1.42 10.38 -14.42
C ARG A 80 -2.79 11.05 -14.18
N ARG A 81 -2.97 11.70 -13.03
CA ARG A 81 -4.20 12.43 -12.69
C ARG A 81 -4.45 13.58 -13.64
N TYR A 82 -3.41 14.36 -13.96
CA TYR A 82 -3.49 15.45 -14.93
C TYR A 82 -3.91 14.93 -16.32
N LEU A 83 -3.30 13.85 -16.80
CA LEU A 83 -3.65 13.24 -18.10
C LEU A 83 -5.11 12.78 -18.17
N LYS A 84 -5.70 12.32 -17.05
CA LYS A 84 -7.12 11.94 -16.99
C LYS A 84 -8.05 13.13 -17.26
N LEU A 85 -7.69 14.34 -16.81
CA LEU A 85 -8.47 15.56 -17.05
C LEU A 85 -8.46 15.98 -18.51
N MET A 86 -7.38 15.66 -19.24
CA MET A 86 -7.18 16.04 -20.64
C MET A 86 -7.92 15.14 -21.65
N LEU A 87 -8.60 14.08 -21.18
CA LEU A 87 -9.34 13.14 -22.03
C LEU A 87 -10.59 13.73 -22.72
N ARG A 88 -10.94 14.99 -22.43
CA ARG A 88 -12.00 15.74 -23.12
C ARG A 88 -11.50 16.48 -24.38
N SER A 89 -10.21 16.40 -24.68
CA SER A 89 -9.59 17.08 -25.84
C SER A 89 -9.67 16.25 -27.13
N ALA A 90 -9.38 16.90 -28.27
CA ALA A 90 -9.24 16.23 -29.56
C ALA A 90 -8.09 15.18 -29.58
N LEU A 91 -7.17 15.23 -28.61
CA LEU A 91 -6.04 14.30 -28.47
C LEU A 91 -6.35 13.11 -27.54
N LYS A 92 -7.63 12.79 -27.30
CA LYS A 92 -8.06 11.75 -26.36
C LYS A 92 -7.33 10.40 -26.54
N LEU A 93 -7.23 9.89 -27.77
CA LEU A 93 -6.62 8.58 -28.03
C LEU A 93 -5.11 8.53 -27.70
N PRO A 94 -4.26 9.43 -28.22
CA PRO A 94 -2.85 9.43 -27.84
C PRO A 94 -2.63 9.73 -26.35
N ILE A 95 -3.46 10.57 -25.73
CA ILE A 95 -3.40 10.82 -24.27
C ILE A 95 -3.74 9.56 -23.49
N LEU A 96 -4.75 8.78 -23.92
CA LEU A 96 -5.12 7.53 -23.26
C LEU A 96 -3.95 6.54 -23.27
N SER A 97 -3.34 6.31 -24.44
CA SER A 97 -2.17 5.43 -24.56
C SER A 97 -0.99 5.90 -23.71
N PHE A 98 -0.70 7.20 -23.69
CA PHE A 98 0.37 7.74 -22.86
C PHE A 98 0.07 7.58 -21.36
N LYS A 99 -1.16 7.86 -20.93
CA LYS A 99 -1.62 7.68 -19.55
C LYS A 99 -1.47 6.23 -19.08
N ASP A 100 -1.71 5.25 -19.96
CA ASP A 100 -1.55 3.84 -19.61
C ASP A 100 -0.07 3.48 -19.39
N LYS A 101 0.86 4.02 -20.18
CA LYS A 101 2.31 3.92 -19.92
C LYS A 101 2.73 4.57 -18.60
N VAL A 102 2.16 5.73 -18.26
CA VAL A 102 2.42 6.39 -16.97
C VAL A 102 1.88 5.55 -15.81
N LYS A 103 0.73 4.89 -15.98
CA LYS A 103 0.19 3.95 -14.99
C LYS A 103 1.13 2.76 -14.77
N GLU A 104 1.71 2.21 -15.85
CA GLU A 104 2.71 1.14 -15.74
C GLU A 104 3.95 1.60 -14.95
N LEU A 105 4.43 2.82 -15.21
CA LEU A 105 5.54 3.42 -14.44
C LEU A 105 5.19 3.64 -12.97
N GLU A 106 3.95 4.04 -12.64
CA GLU A 106 3.48 4.17 -11.26
C GLU A 106 3.55 2.83 -10.54
N ILE A 107 3.03 1.77 -11.16
CA ILE A 107 3.04 0.41 -10.60
C ILE A 107 4.49 -0.08 -10.41
N GLN A 108 5.38 0.19 -11.36
CA GLN A 108 6.80 -0.16 -11.22
C GLN A 108 7.46 0.60 -10.06
N ALA A 109 7.15 1.89 -9.89
CA ALA A 109 7.67 2.68 -8.77
C ALA A 109 7.15 2.18 -7.41
N GLU A 110 5.87 1.78 -7.34
CA GLU A 110 5.26 1.16 -6.15
C GLU A 110 5.90 -0.21 -5.86
N LYS A 111 6.20 -1.02 -6.89
CA LYS A 111 6.91 -2.29 -6.73
C LYS A 111 8.30 -2.10 -6.15
N ILE A 112 9.07 -1.12 -6.62
CA ILE A 112 10.40 -0.79 -6.07
C ILE A 112 10.29 -0.40 -4.59
N GLU A 113 9.27 0.38 -4.22
CA GLU A 113 9.03 0.73 -2.82
C GLU A 113 8.75 -0.51 -1.95
N GLN A 114 7.92 -1.44 -2.44
CA GLN A 114 7.69 -2.70 -1.73
C GLN A 114 8.91 -3.62 -1.69
N MET A 115 9.76 -3.63 -2.72
CA MET A 115 11.04 -4.35 -2.67
C MET A 115 11.93 -3.80 -1.55
N PHE A 116 11.99 -2.47 -1.42
CA PHE A 116 12.72 -1.83 -0.33
C PHE A 116 12.14 -2.17 1.05
N LEU A 117 10.82 -2.09 1.22
CA LEU A 117 10.14 -2.49 2.46
C LEU A 117 10.41 -3.96 2.82
N TYR A 118 10.37 -4.86 1.84
CA TYR A 118 10.67 -6.27 2.04
C TYR A 118 12.15 -6.49 2.43
N GLN A 119 13.08 -5.73 1.84
CA GLN A 119 14.49 -5.79 2.21
C GLN A 119 14.72 -5.33 3.65
N LEU A 120 14.03 -4.27 4.11
CA LEU A 120 14.12 -3.82 5.51
C LEU A 120 13.72 -4.93 6.48
N GLU A 121 12.67 -5.69 6.19
CA GLU A 121 12.26 -6.83 7.01
C GLU A 121 13.32 -7.94 7.08
N ILE A 122 14.04 -8.19 5.97
CA ILE A 122 15.12 -9.20 5.96
C ILE A 122 16.31 -8.74 6.81
N GLU A 123 16.70 -7.48 6.68
CA GLU A 123 17.90 -6.94 7.35
C GLU A 123 17.66 -6.66 8.83
N SER A 124 16.47 -6.17 9.18
CA SER A 124 16.09 -5.82 10.54
C SER A 124 14.62 -6.19 10.76
N PRO A 125 14.35 -7.45 11.18
CA PRO A 125 12.99 -7.92 11.38
C PRO A 125 12.21 -7.03 12.35
N PHE A 126 11.06 -6.55 11.92
CA PHE A 126 10.22 -5.70 12.75
C PHE A 126 9.23 -6.51 13.58
N GLY A 127 8.74 -5.85 14.63
CA GLY A 127 7.59 -6.26 15.41
C GLY A 127 7.86 -7.41 16.36
N MET A 128 6.90 -7.62 17.25
CA MET A 128 6.91 -8.73 18.19
C MET A 128 5.94 -9.81 17.72
N PRO A 129 6.26 -11.11 17.96
CA PRO A 129 5.34 -12.18 17.66
C PRO A 129 4.08 -12.07 18.54
N VAL A 130 2.92 -12.27 17.93
CA VAL A 130 1.61 -12.30 18.60
C VAL A 130 0.81 -13.52 18.15
N ASN A 131 -0.27 -13.85 18.85
CA ASN A 131 -1.07 -15.06 18.55
C ASN A 131 -2.27 -14.79 17.64
N ASP A 132 -2.54 -13.53 17.30
CA ASP A 132 -3.73 -13.13 16.55
C ASP A 132 -3.34 -12.11 15.47
N ALA A 133 -3.33 -12.56 14.23
CA ALA A 133 -2.98 -11.76 13.07
C ALA A 133 -3.98 -10.61 12.82
N ILE A 134 -5.25 -10.78 13.16
CA ILE A 134 -6.30 -9.75 12.96
C ILE A 134 -6.11 -8.62 13.95
N ILE A 135 -5.84 -8.96 15.21
CA ILE A 135 -5.48 -7.98 16.23
C ILE A 135 -4.19 -7.26 15.83
N ALA A 136 -3.18 -7.98 15.35
CA ALA A 136 -1.94 -7.39 14.84
C ALA A 136 -2.21 -6.38 13.71
N GLY A 137 -3.00 -6.77 12.71
CA GLY A 137 -3.35 -5.92 11.57
C GLY A 137 -4.09 -4.66 12.00
N ARG A 138 -5.07 -4.80 12.91
CA ARG A 138 -5.81 -3.66 13.48
C ARG A 138 -4.88 -2.69 14.22
N GLU A 139 -4.01 -3.19 15.09
CA GLU A 139 -3.15 -2.34 15.91
C GLU A 139 -2.01 -1.69 15.09
N ASN A 140 -1.48 -2.39 14.08
CA ASN A 140 -0.53 -1.83 13.12
C ASN A 140 -1.17 -0.67 12.34
N LEU A 141 -2.39 -0.86 11.80
CA LEU A 141 -3.09 0.20 11.05
C LEU A 141 -3.51 1.37 11.94
N ARG A 142 -3.95 1.13 13.18
CA ARG A 142 -4.25 2.21 14.15
C ARG A 142 -3.02 3.03 14.49
N SER A 143 -1.90 2.38 14.73
CA SER A 143 -0.64 3.07 15.03
C SER A 143 -0.18 3.92 13.84
N TYR A 144 -0.35 3.40 12.61
CA TYR A 144 -0.07 4.16 11.39
C TYR A 144 -0.99 5.37 11.21
N GLU A 145 -2.30 5.18 11.37
CA GLU A 145 -3.31 6.24 11.33
C GLU A 145 -2.98 7.38 12.32
N GLN A 146 -2.62 7.03 13.56
CA GLN A 146 -2.22 7.99 14.59
C GLN A 146 -0.97 8.78 14.21
N LEU A 147 0.01 8.14 13.56
CA LEU A 147 1.24 8.80 13.11
C LEU A 147 0.97 9.78 11.96
N LEU A 148 0.04 9.45 11.06
CA LEU A 148 -0.39 10.35 9.98
C LEU A 148 -1.16 11.58 10.50
N GLN A 149 -1.68 11.53 11.74
CA GLN A 149 -2.55 12.55 12.31
C GLN A 149 -3.79 12.84 11.44
N ARG A 150 -4.20 11.84 10.65
CA ARG A 150 -5.32 11.89 9.72
C ARG A 150 -6.07 10.56 9.79
N PRO A 151 -7.25 10.52 10.43
CA PRO A 151 -7.97 9.28 10.62
C PRO A 151 -8.37 8.66 9.28
N PHE A 152 -8.39 7.33 9.24
CA PHE A 152 -8.97 6.56 8.15
C PHE A 152 -10.50 6.62 8.32
N PRO A 153 -11.27 6.75 7.23
CA PRO A 153 -12.71 6.67 7.33
C PRO A 153 -13.12 5.33 7.97
N PRO A 154 -13.94 5.31 9.04
CA PRO A 154 -14.21 4.08 9.79
C PRO A 154 -14.75 2.93 8.94
N GLU A 155 -15.61 3.22 7.97
CA GLU A 155 -16.15 2.24 7.03
C GLU A 155 -15.05 1.62 6.16
N ARG A 156 -14.06 2.42 5.75
CA ARG A 156 -12.94 1.96 4.92
C ARG A 156 -11.90 1.21 5.74
N PHE A 157 -11.69 1.62 6.99
CA PHE A 157 -10.87 0.89 7.95
C PHE A 157 -11.45 -0.51 8.22
N ASN A 158 -12.75 -0.60 8.50
CA ASN A 158 -13.43 -1.88 8.73
C ASN A 158 -13.47 -2.75 7.47
N CYS A 159 -13.69 -2.15 6.29
CA CYS A 159 -13.58 -2.83 5.00
C CYS A 159 -12.23 -3.55 4.83
N LEU A 160 -11.11 -2.85 5.12
CA LEU A 160 -9.78 -3.47 5.03
C LEU A 160 -9.60 -4.63 6.02
N LEU A 161 -10.07 -4.49 7.25
CA LEU A 161 -9.93 -5.55 8.25
C LEU A 161 -10.79 -6.77 7.94
N ASN A 162 -11.99 -6.58 7.39
CA ASN A 162 -12.84 -7.68 6.96
C ASN A 162 -12.21 -8.43 5.79
N ALA A 163 -11.76 -7.72 4.75
CA ALA A 163 -11.06 -8.35 3.63
C ALA A 163 -9.76 -9.06 4.08
N PHE A 164 -9.09 -8.51 5.10
CA PHE A 164 -7.91 -9.13 5.68
C PHE A 164 -8.25 -10.43 6.42
N GLN A 165 -9.36 -10.46 7.16
CA GLN A 165 -9.89 -11.70 7.74
C GLN A 165 -10.20 -12.73 6.67
N ASP A 166 -10.97 -12.35 5.64
CA ASP A 166 -11.35 -13.25 4.55
C ASP A 166 -10.12 -13.86 3.87
N LYS A 167 -9.06 -13.06 3.68
CA LYS A 167 -7.78 -13.53 3.15
C LYS A 167 -7.10 -14.55 4.07
N LEU A 168 -7.07 -14.30 5.39
CA LEU A 168 -6.44 -15.22 6.33
C LEU A 168 -7.20 -16.55 6.44
N ASP A 169 -8.53 -16.52 6.33
CA ASP A 169 -9.38 -17.72 6.37
C ASP A 169 -9.25 -18.57 5.09
N ALA A 170 -8.72 -17.99 4.01
CA ALA A 170 -8.47 -18.68 2.74
C ALA A 170 -7.06 -19.31 2.63
N LEU A 171 -6.18 -19.12 3.63
CA LEU A 171 -4.84 -19.71 3.71
C LEU A 171 -4.86 -21.12 4.33
#